data_AF-A0A238D8A4-F1
#
_entry.id   AF-A0A238D8A4-F1
#
_cell.length_a   1.000
_cell.length_b   1.000
_cell.length_c   1.000
_cell.angle_alpha   90.00
_cell.angle_beta   90.00
_cell.angle_gamma   90.00
#
_symmetry.space_group_name_H-M   'P 1'
#
loop_
_entity.id
_entity.type
_entity.pdbx_description
1 polymer ?
#
loop_
_entity_poly.entity_id
_entity_poly.type
_entity_poly.pdbx_seq_one_letter_code
_entity_poly.pdbx_strand_id
1 'polypeptide(L)'
;MPHRNATPQRIEALQTLHAQAAELGQQIALALKQLKAQHEQAMQKHDSLLSYAQQYRQHLQAIEAQGGDWSKVRDLRAFIAKVGAALAAQQAEINRLQTLHAEQQQAWASARQREKAYELLLAQQHVFVKAHQQRQAQHEMQEWALSPQSQFSTTTQQPTRF
;
A
#
# COMPACT_ATOMS: atom_id res chain seq x y z
N MET A 1 -21.79 -0.49 -34.71
CA MET A 1 -21.54 0.16 -33.42
C MET A 1 -21.81 -0.87 -32.31
N PRO A 2 -20.78 -1.46 -31.68
CA PRO A 2 -20.96 -2.56 -30.73
C PRO A 2 -21.29 -2.01 -29.33
N HIS A 3 -22.57 -1.93 -29.01
CA HIS A 3 -23.08 -1.63 -27.67
C HIS A 3 -23.88 -2.84 -27.17
N ARG A 4 -23.35 -3.64 -26.22
CA ARG A 4 -24.17 -4.37 -25.22
C ARG A 4 -23.41 -5.28 -24.25
N ASN A 5 -22.19 -5.73 -24.55
CA ASN A 5 -21.48 -6.68 -23.67
C ASN A 5 -20.56 -6.03 -22.60
N ALA A 6 -20.40 -4.71 -22.64
CA ALA A 6 -19.31 -4.01 -21.95
C ALA A 6 -19.58 -3.67 -20.46
N THR A 7 -20.83 -3.68 -19.99
CA THR A 7 -21.17 -3.16 -18.66
C THR A 7 -20.79 -4.09 -17.50
N PRO A 8 -21.15 -5.41 -17.51
CA PRO A 8 -20.73 -6.35 -16.47
C PRO A 8 -19.23 -6.65 -16.54
N GLN A 9 -18.68 -6.85 -17.75
CA GLN A 9 -17.24 -7.07 -17.95
C GLN A 9 -16.38 -5.90 -17.44
N ARG A 10 -16.87 -4.66 -17.58
CA ARG A 10 -16.18 -3.47 -17.04
C ARG A 10 -16.21 -3.40 -15.52
N ILE A 11 -17.32 -3.81 -14.88
CA ILE A 11 -17.39 -3.86 -13.41
C ILE A 11 -16.38 -4.89 -12.89
N GLU A 12 -16.36 -6.10 -13.47
CA GLU A 12 -15.43 -7.16 -13.10
C GLU A 12 -13.95 -6.74 -13.29
N ALA A 13 -13.65 -6.07 -14.41
CA ALA A 13 -12.31 -5.53 -14.66
C ALA A 13 -11.92 -4.47 -13.62
N LEU A 14 -12.82 -3.54 -13.28
CA LEU A 14 -12.56 -2.53 -12.26
C LEU A 14 -12.43 -3.14 -10.85
N GLN A 15 -13.19 -4.19 -10.54
CA GLN A 15 -13.07 -4.93 -9.28
C GLN A 15 -11.70 -5.62 -9.19
N THR A 16 -11.25 -6.22 -10.29
CA THR A 16 -9.94 -6.86 -10.35
C THR A 16 -8.81 -5.84 -10.18
N LEU A 17 -8.89 -4.68 -10.86
CA LEU A 17 -7.92 -3.61 -10.71
C LEU A 17 -7.91 -3.00 -9.31
N HIS A 18 -9.08 -2.85 -8.68
CA HIS A 18 -9.19 -2.42 -7.28
C HIS A 18 -8.53 -3.42 -6.33
N ALA A 19 -8.84 -4.71 -6.49
CA ALA A 19 -8.25 -5.78 -5.68
C ALA A 19 -6.73 -5.83 -5.82
N GLN A 20 -6.20 -5.73 -7.04
CA GLN A 20 -4.75 -5.67 -7.29
C GLN A 20 -4.10 -4.44 -6.64
N ALA A 21 -4.73 -3.28 -6.70
CA ALA A 21 -4.22 -2.07 -6.07
C ALA A 21 -4.22 -2.18 -4.54
N ALA A 22 -5.27 -2.77 -3.96
CA ALA A 22 -5.36 -3.03 -2.52
C ALA A 22 -4.30 -4.06 -2.06
N GLU A 23 -4.11 -5.14 -2.81
CA GLU A 23 -3.08 -6.15 -2.52
C GLU A 23 -1.68 -5.54 -2.58
N LEU A 24 -1.37 -4.77 -3.62
CA LEU A 24 -0.10 -4.05 -3.72
C LEU A 24 0.12 -3.12 -2.52
N GLY A 25 -0.92 -2.37 -2.11
CA GLY A 25 -0.87 -1.52 -0.93
C GLY A 25 -0.56 -2.29 0.36
N GLN A 26 -1.15 -3.48 0.53
CA GLN A 26 -0.87 -4.37 1.67
C GLN A 26 0.57 -4.91 1.65
N GLN A 27 1.04 -5.36 0.49
CA GLN A 27 2.41 -5.85 0.32
C GLN A 27 3.44 -4.77 0.66
N ILE A 28 3.25 -3.54 0.18
CA ILE A 28 4.13 -2.41 0.51
C ILE A 28 4.06 -2.08 2.00
N ALA A 29 2.88 -2.12 2.63
CA ALA A 29 2.74 -1.88 4.07
C ALA A 29 3.51 -2.92 4.92
N LEU A 30 3.51 -4.19 4.51
CA LEU A 30 4.32 -5.23 5.16
C LEU A 30 5.81 -4.97 4.98
N ALA A 31 6.24 -4.59 3.77
CA ALA A 31 7.62 -4.22 3.49
C ALA A 31 8.09 -3.01 4.33
N LEU A 32 7.25 -1.97 4.47
CA LEU A 32 7.51 -0.81 5.33
C LEU A 32 7.69 -1.22 6.80
N LYS A 33 6.85 -2.14 7.30
CA LYS A 33 6.99 -2.66 8.68
C LYS A 33 8.32 -3.38 8.87
N GLN A 34 8.71 -4.24 7.93
CA GLN A 34 10.00 -4.93 7.97
C GLN A 34 11.16 -3.95 7.90
N LEU A 35 11.08 -2.95 7.03
CA LEU A 35 12.11 -1.94 6.85
C LEU A 35 12.30 -1.09 8.11
N LYS A 36 11.20 -0.72 8.78
CA LYS A 36 11.25 -0.03 10.07
C LYS A 36 11.97 -0.86 11.13
N ALA A 37 11.68 -2.16 11.23
CA ALA A 37 12.36 -3.04 12.17
C ALA A 37 13.86 -3.16 11.85
N GLN A 38 14.23 -3.25 10.57
CA GLN A 38 15.63 -3.26 10.14
C GLN A 38 16.35 -1.95 10.49
N HIS A 39 15.70 -0.81 10.30
CA HIS A 39 16.24 0.49 10.67
C HIS A 39 16.45 0.62 12.18
N GLU A 40 15.46 0.22 12.99
CA GLU A 40 15.59 0.20 14.46
C GLU A 40 16.75 -0.70 14.92
N GLN A 41 16.86 -1.90 14.36
CA GLN A 41 17.99 -2.79 14.64
C GLN A 41 19.33 -2.19 14.20
N ALA A 42 19.36 -1.49 13.06
CA ALA A 42 20.56 -0.85 12.56
C ALA A 42 21.02 0.30 13.47
N MET A 43 20.08 1.11 14.00
CA MET A 43 20.39 2.15 14.98
C MET A 43 20.90 1.55 16.29
N GLN A 44 20.24 0.51 16.82
CA GLN A 44 20.70 -0.16 18.06
C GLN A 44 22.13 -0.69 17.94
N LYS A 45 22.48 -1.28 16.80
CA LYS A 45 23.86 -1.74 16.51
C LYS A 45 24.83 -0.56 16.45
N HIS A 46 24.44 0.53 15.79
CA HIS A 46 25.25 1.74 15.71
C HIS A 46 25.53 2.32 17.11
N ASP A 47 24.50 2.47 17.94
CA ASP A 47 24.63 3.01 19.29
C ASP A 47 25.50 2.11 20.19
N SER A 48 25.37 0.80 20.03
CA SER A 48 26.22 -0.17 20.73
C SER A 48 27.69 -0.01 20.32
N LEU A 49 27.98 0.05 19.02
CA LEU A 49 29.34 0.27 18.50
C LEU A 49 29.92 1.61 18.96
N LEU A 50 29.08 2.65 19.03
CA LEU A 50 29.49 3.98 19.48
C LEU A 50 29.88 3.96 20.96
N SER A 51 29.06 3.32 21.80
CA SER A 51 29.34 3.12 23.22
C SER A 51 30.65 2.34 23.43
N TYR A 52 30.83 1.23 22.70
CA TYR A 52 32.09 0.49 22.74
C TYR A 52 33.28 1.37 22.33
N ALA A 53 33.19 2.09 21.21
CA ALA A 53 34.26 2.97 20.74
C ALA A 53 34.65 4.01 21.81
N GLN A 54 33.68 4.58 22.52
CA GLN A 54 33.92 5.54 23.59
C GLN A 54 34.64 4.89 24.78
N GLN A 55 34.19 3.72 25.23
CA GLN A 55 34.83 2.97 26.32
C GLN A 55 36.29 2.63 25.98
N TYR A 56 36.54 2.15 24.76
CA TYR A 56 37.90 1.83 24.33
C TYR A 56 38.81 3.05 24.20
N ARG A 57 38.27 4.21 23.80
CA ARG A 57 39.03 5.47 23.78
C ARG A 57 39.37 5.96 25.19
N GLN A 58 38.46 5.84 26.14
CA GLN A 58 38.74 6.17 27.55
C GLN A 58 39.81 5.25 28.13
N HIS A 59 39.74 3.95 27.82
CA HIS A 59 40.75 2.98 28.24
C HIS A 59 42.12 3.29 27.61
N LEU A 60 42.16 3.67 26.33
CA LEU A 60 43.38 4.11 25.66
C LEU A 60 44.02 5.30 26.38
N GLN A 61 43.24 6.33 26.70
CA GLN A 61 43.72 7.52 27.41
C GLN A 61 44.29 7.17 28.79
N ALA A 62 43.65 6.25 29.52
CA ALA A 62 44.14 5.80 30.82
C ALA A 62 45.49 5.07 30.72
N ILE A 63 45.67 4.19 29.72
CA ILE A 63 46.94 3.49 29.47
C ILE A 63 48.03 4.48 29.07
N GLU A 64 47.73 5.43 28.18
CA GLU A 64 48.67 6.45 27.73
C GLU A 64 49.13 7.36 28.89
N ALA A 65 48.21 7.76 29.77
CA ALA A 65 48.52 8.58 30.95
C ALA A 65 49.41 7.88 31.98
N GLN A 66 49.38 6.55 32.05
CA GLN A 66 50.17 5.75 32.99
C GLN A 66 51.56 5.36 32.43
N GLY A 67 51.95 5.89 31.25
CA GLY A 67 53.20 5.50 30.58
C GLY A 67 53.18 4.05 30.08
N GLY A 68 51.99 3.56 29.71
CA GLY A 68 51.73 2.15 29.47
C GLY A 68 52.43 1.51 28.26
N ASP A 69 52.33 0.18 28.21
CA ASP A 69 52.88 -0.70 27.18
C ASP A 69 52.48 -0.25 25.75
N TRP A 70 53.47 0.19 24.97
CA TRP A 70 53.29 0.72 23.63
C TRP A 70 52.67 -0.29 22.66
N SER A 71 52.90 -1.59 22.87
CA SER A 71 52.26 -2.64 22.04
C SER A 71 50.75 -2.63 22.24
N LYS A 72 50.29 -2.56 23.51
CA LYS A 72 48.86 -2.51 23.84
C LYS A 72 48.20 -1.25 23.30
N VAL A 73 48.88 -0.10 23.40
CA VAL A 73 48.40 1.18 22.83
C VAL A 73 48.19 1.06 21.32
N ARG A 74 49.17 0.50 20.60
CA ARG A 74 49.07 0.29 19.15
C ARG A 74 47.91 -0.62 18.77
N ASP A 75 47.78 -1.76 19.44
CA ASP A 75 46.74 -2.74 19.14
C ASP A 75 45.34 -2.18 19.43
N LEU A 76 45.18 -1.41 20.52
CA LEU A 76 43.93 -0.75 20.88
C LEU A 76 43.56 0.35 19.87
N ARG A 77 44.53 1.13 19.39
CA ARG A 77 44.31 2.12 18.31
C ARG A 77 43.86 1.46 17.01
N ALA A 78 44.48 0.34 16.63
CA ALA A 78 44.08 -0.42 15.45
C ALA A 78 42.65 -0.98 15.59
N PHE A 79 42.28 -1.45 16.79
CA PHE A 79 40.92 -1.88 17.08
C PHE A 79 39.91 -0.73 16.99
N ILE A 80 40.20 0.43 17.58
CA ILE A 80 39.34 1.62 17.51
C ILE A 80 39.14 2.07 16.05
N ALA A 81 40.18 2.00 15.22
CA ALA A 81 40.07 2.30 13.80
C ALA A 81 39.12 1.33 13.07
N LYS A 82 39.17 0.03 13.38
CA LYS A 82 38.23 -0.96 12.85
C LYS A 82 36.79 -0.69 13.28
N VAL A 83 36.57 -0.33 14.55
CA VAL A 83 35.24 0.07 15.04
C VAL A 83 34.75 1.33 14.34
N GLY A 84 35.64 2.30 14.09
CA GLY A 84 35.32 3.50 13.31
C GLY A 84 34.87 3.18 11.88
N ALA A 85 35.55 2.25 11.20
CA ALA A 85 35.13 1.78 9.88
C ALA A 85 33.77 1.06 9.93
N ALA A 86 33.53 0.23 10.95
CA ALA A 86 32.25 -0.43 11.16
C ALA A 86 31.11 0.57 11.43
N LEU A 87 31.36 1.61 12.22
CA LEU A 87 30.41 2.71 12.45
C LEU A 87 30.06 3.44 11.16
N ALA A 88 31.05 3.77 10.33
CA ALA A 88 30.82 4.42 9.03
C ALA A 88 29.97 3.54 8.10
N ALA A 89 30.26 2.23 8.04
CA ALA A 89 29.44 1.29 7.27
C ALA A 89 28.01 1.18 7.81
N GLN A 90 27.85 1.15 9.13
CA GLN A 90 26.53 1.09 9.77
C GLN A 90 25.72 2.37 9.53
N GLN A 91 26.35 3.54 9.56
CA GLN A 91 25.71 4.81 9.23
C GLN A 91 25.28 4.85 7.76
N ALA A 92 26.11 4.36 6.84
CA ALA A 92 25.74 4.25 5.43
C ALA A 92 24.51 3.34 5.23
N GLU A 93 24.43 2.23 5.97
CA GLU A 93 23.27 1.35 5.94
C GLU A 93 22.01 2.03 6.51
N ILE A 94 22.12 2.77 7.62
CA ILE A 94 21.01 3.57 8.16
C ILE A 94 20.48 4.56 7.11
N ASN A 95 21.38 5.29 6.44
CA ASN A 95 21.01 6.25 5.40
C ASN A 95 20.34 5.55 4.20
N ARG A 96 20.83 4.37 3.81
CA ARG A 96 20.22 3.55 2.74
C ARG A 96 18.80 3.13 3.12
N LEU A 97 18.60 2.65 4.35
CA LEU A 97 17.29 2.24 4.86
C LEU A 97 16.31 3.42 4.94
N GLN A 98 16.78 4.61 5.31
CA GLN A 98 15.98 5.84 5.32
C GLN A 98 15.52 6.24 3.91
N THR A 99 16.42 6.14 2.93
CA THR A 99 16.09 6.43 1.52
C THR A 99 15.05 5.45 1.00
N LEU A 100 15.26 4.14 1.23
CA LEU A 100 14.32 3.09 0.85
C LEU A 100 12.96 3.27 1.54
N HIS A 101 12.94 3.77 2.77
CA HIS A 101 11.70 4.04 3.50
C HIS A 101 10.92 5.18 2.84
N ALA A 102 11.59 6.27 2.46
CA ALA A 102 10.95 7.37 1.77
C ALA A 102 10.35 6.92 0.42
N GLU A 103 11.10 6.12 -0.35
CA GLU A 103 10.64 5.56 -1.62
C GLU A 103 9.42 4.66 -1.44
N GLN A 104 9.46 3.74 -0.47
CA GLN A 104 8.34 2.83 -0.20
C GLN A 104 7.11 3.57 0.34
N GLN A 105 7.32 4.62 1.13
CA GLN A 105 6.23 5.47 1.61
C GLN A 105 5.52 6.17 0.45
N GLN A 106 6.28 6.67 -0.54
CA GLN A 106 5.72 7.26 -1.76
C GLN A 106 5.00 6.22 -2.62
N ALA A 107 5.57 5.03 -2.77
CA ALA A 107 4.93 3.92 -3.49
C ALA A 107 3.60 3.51 -2.84
N TRP A 108 3.58 3.41 -1.51
CA TRP A 108 2.37 3.12 -0.74
C TRP A 108 1.29 4.19 -0.93
N ALA A 109 1.66 5.47 -0.86
CA ALA A 109 0.73 6.58 -1.10
C ALA A 109 0.14 6.52 -2.52
N SER A 110 0.96 6.22 -3.52
CA SER A 110 0.50 6.06 -4.90
C SER A 110 -0.46 4.87 -5.07
N ALA A 111 -0.15 3.72 -4.47
CA ALA A 111 -1.02 2.56 -4.47
C ALA A 111 -2.38 2.88 -3.83
N ARG A 112 -2.38 3.56 -2.68
CA ARG A 112 -3.59 3.97 -1.97
C ARG A 112 -4.42 4.99 -2.78
N GLN A 113 -3.77 5.89 -3.51
CA GLN A 113 -4.46 6.82 -4.40
C GLN A 113 -5.13 6.10 -5.57
N ARG A 114 -4.45 5.12 -6.18
CA ARG A 114 -5.02 4.29 -7.26
C ARG A 114 -6.20 3.46 -6.79
N GLU A 115 -6.09 2.83 -5.62
CA GLU A 115 -7.17 2.08 -4.99
C GLU A 115 -8.43 2.95 -4.85
N LYS A 116 -8.31 4.15 -4.25
CA LYS A 116 -9.43 5.10 -4.13
C LYS A 116 -10.00 5.54 -5.47
N ALA A 117 -9.16 5.72 -6.48
CA ALA A 117 -9.63 6.07 -7.83
C ALA A 117 -10.50 4.94 -8.42
N TYR A 118 -10.09 3.68 -8.25
CA TYR A 118 -10.89 2.53 -8.69
C TYR A 118 -12.19 2.38 -7.89
N GLU A 119 -12.19 2.64 -6.58
CA GLU A 119 -13.42 2.67 -5.77
C GLU A 119 -14.43 3.68 -6.30
N LEU A 120 -13.96 4.89 -6.64
CA LEU A 120 -14.80 5.92 -7.21
C LEU A 120 -15.37 5.51 -8.57
N LEU A 121 -14.53 4.95 -9.46
CA LEU A 121 -14.96 4.46 -10.77
C LEU A 121 -15.96 3.32 -10.66
N LEU A 122 -15.77 2.40 -9.70
CA LEU A 122 -16.72 1.34 -9.40
C LEU A 122 -18.05 1.93 -8.95
N ALA A 123 -18.06 2.87 -8.01
CA ALA A 123 -19.29 3.50 -7.53
C ALA A 123 -20.07 4.17 -8.68
N GLN A 124 -19.38 4.94 -9.54
CA GLN A 124 -19.99 5.56 -10.71
C GLN A 124 -20.55 4.53 -11.69
N GLN A 125 -19.81 3.45 -11.95
CA GLN A 125 -20.25 2.41 -12.87
C GLN A 125 -21.50 1.70 -12.34
N HIS A 126 -21.58 1.40 -11.04
CA HIS A 126 -22.78 0.81 -10.44
C HIS A 126 -24.01 1.72 -10.58
N VAL A 127 -23.85 3.03 -10.35
CA VAL A 127 -24.94 4.01 -10.55
C VAL A 127 -25.39 4.02 -12.01
N PHE A 128 -24.45 4.03 -12.96
CA PHE A 128 -24.76 3.97 -14.38
C PHE A 128 -25.54 2.71 -14.76
N VAL A 129 -25.11 1.54 -14.29
CA VAL A 129 -25.78 0.26 -14.57
C VAL A 129 -27.20 0.25 -14.02
N LYS A 130 -27.40 0.68 -12.77
CA LYS A 130 -28.74 0.77 -12.18
C LYS A 130 -29.65 1.70 -12.97
N ALA A 131 -29.18 2.89 -13.33
CA ALA A 131 -29.95 3.85 -14.11
C ALA A 131 -30.27 3.35 -15.53
N HIS A 132 -29.39 2.56 -16.12
CA HIS A 132 -29.62 1.93 -17.42
C HIS A 132 -30.67 0.81 -17.31
N GLN A 133 -30.55 -0.08 -16.32
CA GLN A 133 -31.51 -1.14 -16.05
C GLN A 133 -32.91 -0.57 -15.78
N GLN A 134 -33.00 0.50 -14.99
CA GLN A 134 -34.27 1.17 -14.71
C GLN A 134 -34.91 1.75 -15.98
N ARG A 135 -34.12 2.38 -16.86
CA ARG A 135 -34.61 2.89 -18.15
C ARG A 135 -35.09 1.77 -19.07
N GLN A 136 -34.37 0.64 -19.13
CA GLN A 136 -34.79 -0.52 -19.91
C GLN A 136 -36.10 -1.10 -19.40
N ALA A 137 -36.23 -1.30 -18.09
CA ALA A 137 -37.48 -1.79 -17.49
C ALA A 137 -38.67 -0.87 -17.75
N GLN A 138 -38.47 0.46 -17.70
CA GLN A 138 -39.52 1.43 -18.04
C GLN A 138 -39.94 1.34 -19.51
N HIS A 139 -38.98 1.19 -20.42
CA HIS A 139 -39.25 1.03 -21.85
C HIS A 139 -40.04 -0.25 -22.13
N GLU A 140 -39.59 -1.39 -21.57
CA GLU A 140 -40.29 -2.68 -21.69
C GLU A 140 -41.73 -2.60 -21.16
N MET A 141 -41.95 -1.90 -20.04
CA MET A 141 -43.28 -1.70 -19.47
C MET A 141 -44.18 -0.82 -20.36
N GLN A 142 -43.63 0.20 -21.00
CA GLN A 142 -44.35 1.04 -21.97
C GLN A 142 -44.69 0.26 -23.24
N GLU A 143 -43.76 -0.54 -23.77
CA GLU A 143 -44.00 -1.42 -24.92
C GLU A 143 -45.10 -2.45 -24.64
N TRP A 144 -45.11 -3.02 -23.43
CA TRP A 144 -46.19 -3.89 -22.97
C TRP A 144 -47.54 -3.17 -22.87
N ALA A 145 -47.56 -1.94 -22.35
CA ALA A 145 -48.79 -1.15 -22.23
C ALA A 145 -49.38 -0.72 -23.58
N LEU A 146 -48.52 -0.52 -24.59
CA LEU A 146 -48.90 -0.13 -25.95
C LEU A 146 -49.24 -1.34 -26.85
N SER A 147 -48.91 -2.56 -26.41
CA SER A 147 -49.21 -3.79 -27.17
C SER A 147 -50.72 -4.11 -27.13
N PRO A 148 -51.40 -4.28 -28.28
CA PRO A 148 -52.86 -4.44 -28.35
C PRO A 148 -53.39 -5.66 -27.59
N GLN A 149 -52.62 -6.75 -27.52
CA GLN A 149 -52.99 -7.97 -26.78
C GLN A 149 -53.17 -7.73 -25.27
N SER A 150 -52.52 -6.71 -24.71
CA SER A 150 -52.63 -6.33 -23.29
C SER A 150 -53.97 -5.63 -22.97
N GLN A 151 -54.68 -5.12 -23.99
CA GLN A 151 -55.92 -4.36 -23.83
C GLN A 151 -57.18 -5.23 -23.88
N PHE A 152 -57.09 -6.51 -24.27
CA PHE A 152 -58.25 -7.40 -24.43
C PHE A 152 -58.64 -8.21 -23.17
N SER A 153 -57.94 -8.04 -22.05
CA SER A 153 -58.21 -8.83 -20.82
C SER A 153 -59.12 -8.13 -19.80
N THR A 154 -59.58 -6.90 -20.04
CA THR A 154 -60.35 -6.11 -19.04
C THR A 154 -61.83 -5.91 -19.38
N THR A 155 -62.35 -6.51 -20.46
CA THR A 155 -63.78 -6.49 -20.79
C THR A 155 -64.34 -7.89 -20.70
N THR A 156 -65.48 -8.07 -20.01
CA THR A 156 -66.28 -9.30 -19.73
C THR A 156 -66.07 -9.76 -18.28
N GLN A 157 -66.94 -9.54 -17.28
CA GLN A 157 -68.41 -9.52 -17.27
C GLN A 157 -68.96 -8.60 -16.17
N GLN A 158 -69.84 -7.66 -16.53
CA GLN A 158 -70.94 -7.23 -15.65
C GLN A 158 -72.15 -8.11 -16.00
N PRO A 159 -72.76 -8.85 -15.06
CA PRO A 159 -74.13 -9.29 -15.23
C PRO A 159 -75.05 -8.23 -14.63
N THR A 160 -75.83 -7.63 -15.52
CA THR A 160 -76.97 -6.76 -15.24
C THR A 160 -77.99 -7.46 -14.33
N ARG A 161 -78.59 -6.67 -13.43
CA ARG A 161 -79.69 -7.02 -12.50
C ARG A 161 -80.79 -7.89 -13.11
N PHE A 162 -81.34 -8.79 -12.30
CA PHE A 162 -82.79 -8.91 -12.01
C PHE A 162 -82.98 -9.32 -10.54
#